data_AF-A0A7R8D729-F1
#
_entry.id   AF-A0A7R8D729-F1
#
_cell.length_a   1.000
_cell.length_b   1.000
_cell.length_c   1.000
_cell.angle_alpha   90.00
_cell.angle_beta   90.00
_cell.angle_gamma   90.00
#
_symmetry.space_group_name_H-M   'P 1'
#
loop_
_entity.id
_entity.type
_entity.pdbx_description
1 polymer ?
#
loop_
_entity_poly.entity_id
_entity_poly.type
_entity_poly.pdbx_seq_one_letter_code
_entity_poly.pdbx_strand_id
1 'polypeptide(L)'
;MKKFVSIKGVIDNIRLSVNTPPTPSGTMSSGSPGPVRLEKEIIESLTPEQFTLQPTLRHGFPFKPLSMAYDSVQKLMAIGNRSGVVKIYGKPGIDSEIFHENGPGVLQILFLVNSGKLLTTTTDDRLNLWDFKKKTPELLQSIRLQKESISTVFSDFQESI
;
A
#
# COMPACT_ATOMS: atom_id res chain seq x y z
N MET A 1 -9.68 15.15 37.66
CA MET A 1 -10.87 14.36 37.30
C MET A 1 -11.61 15.10 36.19
N LYS A 2 -11.60 14.58 34.96
CA LYS A 2 -12.21 15.25 33.79
C LYS A 2 -13.70 14.88 33.77
N LYS A 3 -14.58 15.88 33.93
CA LYS A 3 -16.03 15.70 33.88
C LYS A 3 -16.46 15.50 32.43
N PHE A 4 -17.05 14.34 32.13
CA PHE A 4 -17.74 14.10 30.86
C PHE A 4 -19.00 14.96 30.81
N VAL A 5 -19.19 15.69 29.71
CA VAL A 5 -20.43 16.42 29.42
C VAL A 5 -21.46 15.39 28.95
N SER A 6 -22.58 15.29 29.68
CA SER A 6 -23.70 14.41 29.34
C SER A 6 -24.51 15.03 28.19
N ILE A 7 -24.42 14.43 27.00
CA ILE A 7 -25.22 14.82 25.84
C ILE A 7 -26.55 14.05 25.93
N LYS A 8 -27.47 14.55 26.77
CA LYS A 8 -28.89 14.17 26.69
C LYS A 8 -29.63 15.25 25.90
N GLY A 9 -30.35 14.84 24.85
CA GLY A 9 -31.20 15.71 24.04
C GLY A 9 -30.80 15.88 22.58
N VAL A 10 -29.58 15.52 22.17
CA VAL A 10 -29.15 15.65 20.76
C VAL A 10 -29.66 14.48 19.90
N ILE A 11 -29.84 13.31 20.51
CA ILE A 11 -30.21 12.07 19.78
C ILE A 11 -31.74 11.95 19.63
N ASP A 12 -32.52 12.56 20.52
CA ASP A 12 -33.99 12.43 20.51
C ASP A 12 -34.63 13.18 19.32
N ASN A 13 -33.99 14.25 18.84
CA ASN A 13 -34.46 15.00 17.66
C ASN A 13 -34.21 14.28 16.32
N ILE A 14 -33.34 13.27 16.27
CA ILE A 14 -33.05 12.53 15.02
C ILE A 14 -34.18 11.56 14.70
N ARG A 15 -34.93 11.08 15.70
CA ARG A 15 -35.99 10.08 15.48
C ARG A 15 -37.30 10.66 14.94
N LEU A 16 -37.49 11.97 15.01
CA LEU A 16 -38.75 12.61 14.61
C LEU A 16 -38.87 12.81 13.09
N SER A 17 -37.77 12.84 12.33
CA SER A 17 -37.81 13.05 10.88
C SER A 17 -38.09 11.77 10.06
N VAL A 18 -38.05 10.59 10.67
CA VAL A 18 -38.10 9.31 9.93
C VAL A 18 -39.52 8.74 9.78
N ASN A 19 -40.51 9.21 10.56
CA ASN A 19 -41.77 8.47 10.73
C ASN A 19 -43.09 9.23 10.51
N THR A 20 -43.12 10.38 9.84
CA THR A 20 -44.40 11.04 9.50
C THR A 20 -44.84 10.75 8.07
N PRO A 21 -45.96 10.02 7.84
CA PRO A 21 -46.57 9.91 6.52
C PRO A 21 -47.20 11.25 6.11
N PRO A 22 -47.26 11.59 4.81
CA PRO A 22 -47.88 12.82 4.34
C PRO A 22 -49.41 12.73 4.48
N THR A 23 -50.01 13.60 5.30
CA THR A 23 -51.46 13.84 5.31
C THR A 23 -51.84 14.84 4.21
N PRO A 24 -52.88 14.59 3.40
CA PRO A 24 -53.31 15.54 2.39
C PRO A 24 -54.25 16.60 3.00
N SER A 25 -53.93 17.86 2.69
CA SER A 25 -54.79 19.06 2.57
C SER A 25 -55.69 19.46 3.76
N GLY A 26 -55.45 20.67 4.29
CA GLY A 26 -56.44 21.41 5.08
C GLY A 26 -55.95 22.74 5.67
N THR A 27 -56.24 23.83 4.94
CA THR A 27 -56.44 25.23 5.40
C THR A 27 -55.32 26.02 6.09
N MET A 28 -55.00 27.15 5.44
CA MET A 28 -54.08 28.23 5.83
C MET A 28 -54.49 28.94 7.14
N SER A 29 -53.51 29.28 7.99
CA SER A 29 -53.53 30.58 8.70
C SER A 29 -52.12 31.09 9.03
N SER A 30 -51.90 32.32 8.58
CA SER A 30 -50.94 33.38 8.93
C SER A 30 -49.85 33.14 9.97
N GLY A 31 -48.58 33.28 9.53
CA GLY A 31 -47.48 33.81 10.34
C GLY A 31 -46.08 33.32 9.97
N SER A 32 -45.21 34.22 9.48
CA SER A 32 -43.72 34.12 9.39
C SER A 32 -43.16 33.13 8.34
N PRO A 33 -41.82 33.04 8.15
CA PRO A 33 -40.79 34.05 7.88
C PRO A 33 -40.23 33.85 6.43
N GLY A 34 -39.28 34.68 5.99
CA GLY A 34 -38.71 34.64 4.61
C GLY A 34 -38.18 33.25 4.19
N PRO A 35 -37.95 33.02 2.88
CA PRO A 35 -37.65 31.69 2.37
C PRO A 35 -36.33 31.21 2.96
N VAL A 36 -36.43 30.36 3.98
CA VAL A 36 -35.34 29.52 4.45
C VAL A 36 -35.00 28.66 3.25
N ARG A 37 -33.89 29.00 2.59
CA ARG A 37 -33.28 28.23 1.52
C ARG A 37 -33.13 26.82 2.06
N LEU A 38 -34.03 25.92 1.67
CA LEU A 38 -33.97 24.50 1.95
C LEU A 38 -32.57 24.06 1.52
N GLU A 39 -31.67 23.89 2.48
CA GLU A 39 -30.47 23.10 2.26
C GLU A 39 -31.00 21.80 1.70
N LYS A 40 -30.63 21.49 0.44
CA LYS A 40 -31.01 20.23 -0.19
C LYS A 40 -30.72 19.14 0.83
N GLU A 41 -31.79 18.54 1.34
CA GLU A 41 -31.71 17.42 2.27
C GLU A 41 -30.82 16.39 1.57
N ILE A 42 -29.60 16.21 2.09
CA ILE A 42 -28.64 15.31 1.49
C ILE A 42 -29.20 13.92 1.74
N ILE A 43 -29.83 13.35 0.72
CA ILE A 43 -30.32 11.97 0.76
C ILE A 43 -29.07 11.08 0.79
N GLU A 44 -28.72 10.58 1.97
CA GLU A 44 -27.62 9.65 2.19
C GLU A 44 -28.01 8.24 1.70
N SER A 45 -28.17 8.08 0.38
CA SER A 45 -28.45 6.77 -0.24
C SER A 45 -27.16 6.10 -0.69
N LEU A 46 -26.24 5.83 0.24
CA LEU A 46 -25.07 5.01 -0.07
C LEU A 46 -25.46 3.54 -0.06
N THR A 47 -25.23 2.83 -1.16
CA THR A 47 -25.50 1.39 -1.26
C THR A 47 -24.22 0.58 -1.06
N PRO A 48 -24.29 -0.66 -0.53
CA PRO A 48 -23.10 -1.51 -0.37
C PRO A 48 -22.31 -1.71 -1.67
N GLU A 49 -22.98 -1.71 -2.83
CA GLU A 49 -22.30 -1.87 -4.13
C GLU A 49 -21.41 -0.66 -4.51
N GLN A 50 -21.60 0.49 -3.87
CA GLN A 50 -20.77 1.68 -4.06
C GLN A 50 -19.46 1.62 -3.27
N PHE A 51 -19.30 0.65 -2.38
CA PHE A 51 -18.08 0.45 -1.61
C PHE A 51 -17.27 -0.70 -2.17
N THR A 52 -16.00 -0.44 -2.45
CA THR A 52 -15.03 -1.49 -2.78
C THR A 52 -13.86 -1.40 -1.83
N LEU A 53 -13.47 -2.52 -1.24
CA LEU A 53 -12.25 -2.62 -0.46
C LEU A 53 -11.06 -2.73 -1.42
N GLN A 54 -10.21 -1.72 -1.42
CA GLN A 54 -8.98 -1.73 -2.18
C GLN A 54 -7.77 -1.59 -1.24
N PRO A 55 -6.76 -2.47 -1.36
CA PRO A 55 -5.49 -2.28 -0.68
C PRO A 55 -4.85 -0.97 -1.16
N THR A 56 -4.50 -0.08 -0.23
CA THR A 56 -3.89 1.21 -0.56
C THR A 56 -2.36 1.13 -0.54
N LEU A 57 -1.78 0.84 0.63
CA LEU A 57 -0.33 0.80 0.83
C LEU A 57 0.07 -0.26 1.85
N ARG A 58 1.09 -1.05 1.51
CA ARG A 58 1.78 -1.93 2.46
C ARG A 58 2.84 -1.13 3.21
N HIS A 59 2.62 -0.93 4.50
CA HIS A 59 3.57 -0.30 5.41
C HIS A 59 4.44 -1.35 6.11
N GLY A 60 5.61 -0.93 6.58
CA GLY A 60 6.54 -1.79 7.32
C GLY A 60 7.32 -2.74 6.43
N PHE A 61 7.89 -3.78 7.04
CA PHE A 61 8.78 -4.73 6.39
C PHE A 61 8.03 -5.90 5.74
N PRO A 62 8.61 -6.53 4.70
CA PRO A 62 8.09 -7.76 4.15
C PRO A 62 7.99 -8.85 5.24
N PHE A 63 6.91 -9.63 5.23
CA PHE A 63 6.74 -10.74 6.16
C PHE A 63 7.79 -11.83 5.93
N LYS A 64 8.39 -12.37 7.00
CA LYS A 64 9.46 -13.38 6.96
C LYS A 64 10.65 -12.95 6.08
N PRO A 65 11.35 -11.86 6.44
CA PRO A 65 12.54 -11.44 5.72
C PRO A 65 13.62 -12.53 5.82
N LEU A 66 14.35 -12.74 4.73
CA LEU A 66 15.45 -13.70 4.62
C LEU A 66 16.78 -13.02 4.32
N SER A 67 16.76 -11.93 3.57
CA SER A 67 17.95 -11.25 3.09
C SER A 67 17.76 -9.74 3.10
N MET A 68 18.87 -9.02 3.20
CA MET A 68 18.89 -7.57 3.04
C MET A 68 20.18 -7.11 2.37
N ALA A 69 20.11 -5.99 1.67
CA ALA A 69 21.26 -5.31 1.09
C ALA A 69 21.11 -3.80 1.22
N TYR A 70 22.24 -3.09 1.22
CA TYR A 70 22.27 -1.63 1.29
C TYR A 70 23.26 -1.07 0.25
N ASP A 71 22.79 -0.14 -0.57
CA ASP A 71 23.63 0.69 -1.42
C ASP A 71 23.95 1.98 -0.66
N SER A 72 25.22 2.15 -0.29
CA SER A 72 25.70 3.30 0.48
C SER A 72 25.85 4.57 -0.36
N VAL A 73 25.92 4.47 -1.69
CA VAL A 73 26.03 5.61 -2.61
C VAL A 73 24.63 6.15 -2.89
N GLN A 74 23.72 5.29 -3.33
CA GLN A 74 22.35 5.66 -3.69
C GLN A 74 21.43 5.77 -2.46
N LYS A 75 21.89 5.32 -1.29
CA LYS A 75 21.15 5.28 -0.02
C LYS A 75 19.87 4.45 -0.14
N LEU A 76 19.98 3.30 -0.81
CA LEU A 76 18.87 2.36 -1.03
C LEU A 76 19.03 1.13 -0.14
N MET A 77 17.93 0.63 0.39
CA MET A 77 17.87 -0.62 1.16
C MET A 77 16.94 -1.59 0.46
N ALA A 78 17.38 -2.82 0.22
CA ALA A 78 16.54 -3.88 -0.31
C ALA A 78 16.34 -4.96 0.76
N ILE A 79 15.12 -5.46 0.90
CA ILE A 79 14.77 -6.55 1.83
C ILE A 79 14.02 -7.63 1.07
N GLY A 80 14.58 -8.83 1.04
CA GLY A 80 14.03 -10.02 0.41
C GLY A 80 13.34 -10.93 1.42
N ASN A 81 12.28 -11.61 1.01
CA ASN A 81 11.52 -12.48 1.90
C ASN A 81 11.39 -13.92 1.40
N ARG A 82 10.76 -14.76 2.23
CA ARG A 82 10.54 -16.19 1.94
C ARG A 82 9.53 -16.46 0.82
N SER A 83 8.83 -15.44 0.32
CA SER A 83 7.81 -15.57 -0.73
C SER A 83 8.25 -14.96 -2.06
N GLY A 84 9.55 -14.74 -2.26
CA GLY A 84 10.09 -14.24 -3.52
C GLY A 84 9.81 -12.77 -3.78
N VAL A 85 9.53 -11.98 -2.73
CA VAL A 85 9.37 -10.54 -2.85
C VAL A 85 10.64 -9.85 -2.37
N VAL A 86 11.15 -8.91 -3.16
CA VAL A 86 12.16 -7.94 -2.72
C VAL A 86 11.55 -6.56 -2.70
N LYS A 87 11.61 -5.91 -1.54
CA LYS A 87 11.15 -4.54 -1.37
C LYS A 87 12.33 -3.59 -1.24
N ILE A 88 12.35 -2.55 -2.06
CA ILE A 88 13.42 -1.55 -2.14
C ILE A 88 12.91 -0.24 -1.56
N TYR A 89 13.64 0.29 -0.59
CA TYR A 89 13.38 1.54 0.11
C TYR A 89 14.50 2.54 -0.15
N GLY A 90 14.16 3.82 -0.12
CA GLY A 90 15.14 4.89 -0.16
C GLY A 90 14.68 6.13 0.61
N LYS A 91 14.98 7.30 0.06
CA LYS A 91 14.42 8.58 0.52
C LYS A 91 12.88 8.56 0.45
N PRO A 92 12.18 9.49 1.15
CA PRO A 92 10.73 9.58 1.09
C PRO A 92 10.21 9.55 -0.37
N GLY A 93 9.25 8.66 -0.64
CA GLY A 93 8.68 8.45 -1.97
C GLY A 93 9.38 7.38 -2.82
N ILE A 94 10.52 6.83 -2.37
CA ILE A 94 11.19 5.69 -3.01
C ILE A 94 10.71 4.40 -2.35
N ASP A 95 9.76 3.73 -3.01
CA ASP A 95 9.29 2.38 -2.70
C ASP A 95 9.09 1.62 -4.02
N SER A 96 9.73 0.46 -4.15
CA SER A 96 9.60 -0.42 -5.30
C SER A 96 9.60 -1.88 -4.87
N GLU A 97 8.81 -2.71 -5.55
CA GLU A 97 8.73 -4.14 -5.28
C GLU A 97 9.14 -4.95 -6.52
N ILE A 98 9.90 -6.02 -6.29
CA ILE A 98 10.27 -7.04 -7.26
C ILE A 98 9.61 -8.34 -6.84
N PHE A 99 9.06 -9.07 -7.82
CA PHE A 99 8.41 -10.35 -7.61
C PHE A 99 9.12 -11.42 -8.44
N HIS A 100 9.67 -12.42 -7.75
CA HIS A 100 10.15 -13.64 -8.38
C HIS A 100 8.96 -14.53 -8.75
N GLU A 101 8.99 -15.05 -9.97
CA GLU A 101 8.00 -16.01 -10.47
C GLU A 101 7.94 -17.25 -9.56
N ASN A 102 6.75 -17.74 -9.23
CA ASN A 102 6.50 -18.86 -8.31
C ASN A 102 6.93 -18.61 -6.84
N GLY A 103 7.37 -17.40 -6.50
CA GLY A 103 7.66 -16.98 -5.14
C GLY A 103 8.73 -17.76 -4.38
N PRO A 104 9.87 -18.17 -4.99
CA PRO A 104 10.96 -18.82 -4.25
C PRO A 104 11.56 -17.85 -3.24
N GLY A 105 12.04 -18.34 -2.09
CA GLY A 105 12.61 -17.46 -1.06
C GLY A 105 13.87 -16.76 -1.54
N VAL A 106 14.01 -15.46 -1.25
CA VAL A 106 15.17 -14.66 -1.66
C VAL A 106 16.29 -14.82 -0.64
N LEU A 107 17.34 -15.55 -1.01
CA LEU A 107 18.45 -15.94 -0.13
C LEU A 107 19.51 -14.85 0.02
N GLN A 108 19.86 -14.16 -1.07
CA GLN A 108 20.81 -13.06 -1.04
C GLN A 108 20.39 -11.96 -2.03
N ILE A 109 20.79 -10.74 -1.71
CA ILE A 109 20.57 -9.55 -2.54
C ILE A 109 21.91 -8.82 -2.63
N LEU A 110 22.25 -8.35 -3.82
CA LEU A 110 23.46 -7.56 -4.06
C LEU A 110 23.13 -6.40 -5.00
N PHE A 111 23.36 -5.18 -4.53
CA PHE A 111 23.33 -4.01 -5.41
C PHE A 111 24.57 -3.98 -6.29
N LEU A 112 24.38 -3.83 -7.59
CA LEU A 112 25.44 -3.42 -8.50
C LEU A 112 25.49 -1.90 -8.46
N VAL A 113 26.24 -1.37 -7.50
CA VAL A 113 26.35 0.05 -7.18
C VAL A 113 26.59 0.88 -8.45
N ASN A 114 25.92 2.03 -8.56
CA ASN A 114 25.96 2.97 -9.70
C ASN A 114 25.37 2.45 -11.02
N SER A 115 25.03 1.17 -11.14
CA SER A 115 24.49 0.62 -12.40
C SER A 115 22.96 0.60 -12.49
N GLY A 116 22.27 0.82 -11.36
CA GLY A 116 20.82 0.68 -11.25
C GLY A 116 20.32 -0.76 -11.41
N LYS A 117 21.18 -1.74 -11.08
CA LYS A 117 20.88 -3.17 -11.19
C LYS A 117 21.02 -3.90 -9.86
N LEU A 118 20.22 -4.95 -9.69
CA LEU A 118 20.17 -5.76 -8.49
C LEU A 118 20.35 -7.24 -8.86
N LEU A 119 21.27 -7.91 -8.19
CA LEU A 119 21.39 -9.37 -8.22
C LEU A 119 20.63 -9.97 -7.05
N THR A 120 19.97 -11.08 -7.31
CA THR A 120 19.21 -11.84 -6.29
C THR A 120 19.43 -13.33 -6.51
N THR A 121 19.62 -14.07 -5.41
CA THR A 121 19.64 -15.53 -5.41
C THR A 121 18.42 -16.07 -4.71
N THR A 122 17.88 -17.17 -5.21
CA THR A 122 16.62 -17.72 -4.70
C THR A 122 16.75 -19.20 -4.33
N THR A 123 15.81 -19.70 -3.52
CA THR A 123 15.80 -21.09 -3.01
C THR A 123 15.63 -22.17 -4.09
N ASP A 124 15.36 -21.80 -5.33
CA ASP A 124 15.27 -22.69 -6.50
C ASP A 124 16.56 -22.68 -7.35
N ASP A 125 17.66 -22.20 -6.75
CA ASP A 125 19.00 -22.13 -7.31
C ASP A 125 19.09 -21.23 -8.55
N ARG A 126 18.25 -20.19 -8.61
CA ARG A 126 18.32 -19.15 -9.64
C ARG A 126 19.11 -17.93 -9.18
N LEU A 127 19.96 -17.43 -10.07
CA LEU A 127 20.56 -16.11 -10.02
C LEU A 127 19.79 -15.20 -10.99
N ASN A 128 19.25 -14.09 -10.47
CA ASN A 128 18.42 -13.18 -11.25
C ASN A 128 19.04 -11.77 -11.21
N LEU A 129 19.22 -11.19 -12.40
CA LEU A 129 19.68 -9.82 -12.60
C LEU A 129 18.49 -8.94 -12.98
N TRP A 130 18.26 -7.91 -12.18
CA TRP A 130 17.15 -6.96 -12.34
C TRP A 130 17.68 -5.57 -12.69
N ASP A 131 16.93 -4.85 -13.53
CA ASP A 131 17.05 -3.39 -13.68
C ASP A 131 15.92 -2.74 -12.87
N PHE A 132 16.26 -1.85 -11.94
CA PHE A 132 15.29 -1.18 -11.09
C PHE A 132 15.26 0.35 -11.28
N LYS A 133 15.82 0.87 -12.39
CA LYS A 133 15.80 2.31 -12.68
C LYS A 133 14.40 2.82 -13.02
N LYS A 134 13.54 1.95 -13.57
CA LYS A 134 12.16 2.25 -13.89
C LYS A 134 11.27 2.01 -12.67
N LYS A 135 10.10 2.65 -12.63
CA LYS A 135 9.08 2.43 -11.58
C LYS A 135 8.67 0.97 -11.44
N THR A 136 8.67 0.24 -12.55
CA THR A 136 8.47 -1.21 -12.57
C THR A 136 9.81 -1.87 -12.86
N PRO A 137 10.39 -2.60 -11.89
CA PRO A 137 11.62 -3.34 -12.12
C PRO A 137 11.46 -4.39 -13.22
N GLU A 138 12.54 -4.61 -13.97
CA GLU A 138 12.56 -5.50 -15.13
C GLU A 138 13.60 -6.62 -14.91
N LEU A 139 13.19 -7.88 -15.13
CA LEU A 139 14.10 -9.01 -15.09
C LEU A 139 14.92 -9.02 -16.38
N LEU A 140 16.21 -8.74 -16.29
CA LEU A 140 17.10 -8.76 -17.45
C LEU A 140 17.58 -10.17 -17.77
N GLN A 141 17.94 -10.95 -16.74
CA GLN A 141 18.48 -12.29 -16.92
C GLN A 141 18.19 -13.16 -15.71
N SER A 142 17.92 -14.44 -15.97
CA SER A 142 17.80 -15.47 -14.94
C SER A 142 18.59 -16.71 -15.37
N ILE A 143 19.44 -17.21 -14.48
CA ILE A 143 20.24 -18.41 -14.70
C ILE A 143 19.92 -19.38 -13.57
N ARG A 144 19.61 -20.64 -13.89
CA ARG A 144 19.38 -21.70 -12.90
C ARG A 144 20.56 -22.66 -12.86
N LEU A 145 21.11 -22.89 -11.69
CA LEU A 145 22.08 -23.97 -11.47
C LEU A 145 21.33 -25.30 -11.35
N GLN A 146 21.79 -26.34 -12.04
CA GLN A 146 21.07 -27.62 -12.12
C GLN A 146 21.58 -28.68 -11.13
N LYS A 147 22.85 -28.59 -10.72
CA LYS A 147 23.52 -29.61 -9.90
C LYS A 147 24.19 -29.04 -8.65
N GLU A 148 24.11 -27.72 -8.48
CA GLU A 148 24.81 -26.97 -7.46
C GLU A 148 23.84 -25.96 -6.86
N SER A 149 24.00 -25.67 -5.57
CA SER A 149 23.26 -24.61 -4.90
C SER A 149 24.11 -23.37 -4.73
N ILE A 150 23.48 -22.20 -4.87
CA ILE A 150 24.18 -20.93 -4.70
C ILE A 150 24.36 -20.69 -3.21
N SER A 151 25.61 -20.75 -2.75
CA SER A 151 25.96 -20.51 -1.35
C SER A 151 26.19 -19.04 -1.05
N THR A 152 26.96 -18.34 -1.91
CA THR A 152 27.23 -16.93 -1.77
C THR A 152 27.42 -16.23 -3.11
N VAL A 153 27.10 -14.94 -3.17
CA VAL A 153 27.38 -14.06 -4.30
C VAL A 153 28.01 -12.79 -3.76
N PHE A 154 29.08 -12.36 -4.39
CA PHE A 154 29.75 -11.10 -4.15
C PHE A 154 30.20 -10.49 -5.48
N SER A 155 30.45 -9.19 -5.49
CA SER A 155 31.02 -8.48 -6.62
C SER A 155 32.22 -7.69 -6.13
N ASP A 156 33.37 -7.88 -6.78
CA ASP A 156 34.55 -7.04 -6.59
C ASP A 156 34.42 -5.72 -7.37
N PHE A 157 33.44 -5.64 -8.27
CA PHE A 157 33.23 -4.51 -9.16
C PHE A 157 32.22 -3.53 -8.55
N GLN A 158 32.70 -2.34 -8.23
CA GLN A 158 31.90 -1.13 -8.03
C GLN A 158 32.29 -0.16 -9.14
N GLU A 159 31.34 0.27 -9.97
CA GLU A 159 31.63 1.29 -10.98
C GLU A 159 32.09 2.57 -10.27
N SER A 160 33.25 3.09 -10.68
CA SER A 160 33.80 4.34 -10.14
C SER A 160 32.85 5.50 -10.38
N ILE A 161 32.72 6.37 -9.36
CA ILE A 161 31.92 7.61 -9.39
C ILE A 161 32.42 8.55 -10.47
#